data_AF-A0A3D3PG82-F1
#
_entry.id   AF-A0A3D3PG82-F1
#
_cell.length_a   1.000
_cell.length_b   1.000
_cell.length_c   1.000
_cell.angle_alpha   90.00
_cell.angle_beta   90.00
_cell.angle_gamma   90.00
#
_symmetry.space_group_name_H-M   'P 1'
#
loop_
_entity.id
_entity.type
_entity.pdbx_description
1 polymer ?
#
loop_
_entity_poly.entity_id
_entity_poly.type
_entity_poly.pdbx_seq_one_letter_code
_entity_poly.pdbx_strand_id
1 'polypeptide(L)'
;PLMASIQQMCARIGLVTSQGLTGTLKKHYPRSILYLMLLFSFPAIVMNIGADIAGMGAVGNLLFPSIDANYFSVVFTIIFLGLIIYLPYQKIASVLKYLCIVMLVYFIVPFLYKQDFAEILKATFIPTIKFDKNFIAIIVGILGTTISPYLFFWQASVEVEEMKNKRKHLIVNKKIIHDMNQDVDFGMTVSGFVMYFIILTT
;
A
#
# COMPACT_ATOMS: atom_id res chain seq x y z
N PRO A 1 12.48 -5.87 3.49
CA PRO A 1 12.58 -6.72 4.71
C PRO A 1 11.70 -6.26 5.87
N LEU A 2 11.82 -5.02 6.37
CA LEU A 2 11.03 -4.54 7.52
C LEU A 2 9.52 -4.61 7.27
N MET A 3 9.08 -4.09 6.12
CA MET A 3 7.66 -4.05 5.74
C MET A 3 7.07 -5.46 5.61
N ALA A 4 7.83 -6.39 5.01
CA ALA A 4 7.42 -7.80 4.86
C ALA A 4 7.27 -8.49 6.22
N SER A 5 8.22 -8.32 7.14
CA SER A 5 8.12 -8.88 8.49
C SER A 5 6.92 -8.34 9.27
N ILE A 6 6.63 -7.03 9.16
CA ILE A 6 5.47 -6.43 9.83
C ILE A 6 4.17 -6.97 9.22
N GLN A 7 4.06 -7.03 7.89
CA GLN A 7 2.87 -7.57 7.23
C GLN A 7 2.66 -9.06 7.55
N GLN A 8 3.72 -9.86 7.59
CA GLN A 8 3.64 -11.26 8.01
C GLN A 8 3.13 -11.39 9.45
N MET A 9 3.57 -10.52 10.37
CA MET A 9 3.04 -10.50 11.74
C MET A 9 1.55 -10.14 11.77
N CYS A 10 1.13 -9.10 11.04
CA CYS A 10 -0.28 -8.72 10.96
C CYS A 10 -1.15 -9.84 10.35
N ALA A 11 -0.66 -10.50 9.31
CA ALA A 11 -1.34 -11.59 8.64
C ALA A 11 -1.50 -12.80 9.56
N ARG A 12 -0.44 -13.19 10.30
CA ARG A 12 -0.51 -14.25 11.32
C ARG A 12 -1.51 -13.93 12.43
N ILE A 13 -1.57 -12.67 12.88
CA ILE A 13 -2.55 -12.26 13.90
C ILE A 13 -3.96 -12.43 13.36
N GLY A 14 -4.25 -11.95 12.13
CA GLY A 14 -5.57 -12.12 11.50
C GLY A 14 -5.95 -13.59 11.35
N LEU A 15 -5.02 -14.41 10.85
CA LEU A 15 -5.21 -15.84 10.62
C LEU A 15 -5.47 -16.63 11.91
N VAL A 16 -4.69 -16.39 12.97
CA VAL A 16 -4.82 -17.12 14.25
C VAL A 16 -6.02 -16.65 15.05
N THR A 17 -6.32 -15.35 15.06
CA THR A 17 -7.40 -14.81 15.90
C THR A 17 -8.77 -14.94 15.24
N SER A 18 -8.84 -15.14 13.91
CA SER A 18 -10.11 -15.14 13.13
C SER A 18 -10.96 -13.88 13.39
N GLN A 19 -10.34 -12.83 13.91
CA GLN A 19 -10.91 -11.54 14.24
C GLN A 19 -9.99 -10.48 13.62
N GLY A 20 -10.56 -9.43 13.02
CA GLY A 20 -9.75 -8.32 12.51
C GLY A 20 -8.93 -7.69 13.64
N LEU A 21 -7.87 -6.94 13.27
CA LEU A 21 -6.93 -6.36 14.23
C LEU A 21 -7.63 -5.51 15.32
N THR A 22 -8.71 -4.83 14.97
CA THR A 22 -9.59 -4.08 15.89
C THR A 22 -10.32 -4.96 16.91
N GLY A 23 -10.77 -6.16 16.51
CA GLY A 23 -11.40 -7.12 17.42
C GLY A 23 -10.41 -7.68 18.44
N THR A 24 -9.21 -8.01 17.98
CA THR A 24 -8.11 -8.50 18.84
C THR A 24 -7.62 -7.42 19.80
N LEU A 25 -7.47 -6.17 19.34
CA LEU A 25 -7.12 -5.04 20.21
C LEU A 25 -8.18 -4.79 21.29
N LYS A 26 -9.47 -4.79 20.93
CA LYS A 26 -10.57 -4.57 21.89
C LYS A 26 -10.61 -5.62 23.01
N LYS A 27 -10.14 -6.85 22.72
CA LYS A 27 -10.13 -7.97 23.67
C LYS A 27 -8.92 -7.97 24.61
N HIS A 28 -7.76 -7.49 24.15
CA HIS A 28 -6.50 -7.55 24.91
C HIS A 28 -6.02 -6.20 25.46
N TYR A 29 -6.51 -5.08 24.94
CA TYR A 29 -6.08 -3.73 25.33
C TYR A 29 -7.23 -2.88 25.88
N PRO A 30 -6.94 -1.96 26.82
CA PRO A 30 -7.91 -1.00 27.31
C PRO A 30 -8.38 -0.07 26.18
N ARG A 31 -9.65 0.36 26.25
CA ARG A 31 -10.29 1.18 25.21
C ARG A 31 -9.50 2.46 24.89
N SER A 32 -8.79 3.03 25.86
CA SER A 32 -7.98 4.25 25.69
C SER A 32 -6.86 4.09 24.65
N ILE A 33 -6.19 2.93 24.59
CA ILE A 33 -5.13 2.68 23.59
C ILE A 33 -5.73 2.55 22.20
N LEU A 34 -6.90 1.91 22.09
CA LEU A 34 -7.62 1.78 20.84
C LEU A 34 -8.08 3.15 20.31
N TYR A 35 -8.59 4.03 21.18
CA TYR A 35 -8.97 5.40 20.80
C TYR A 35 -7.75 6.24 20.40
N LEU A 36 -6.62 6.12 21.12
CA LEU A 36 -5.38 6.81 20.74
C LEU A 36 -4.91 6.38 19.34
N MET A 37 -4.90 5.07 19.07
CA MET A 37 -4.49 4.53 17.78
C MET A 37 -5.42 4.98 16.65
N LEU A 38 -6.74 5.01 16.89
CA LEU A 38 -7.72 5.55 15.94
C LEU A 38 -7.52 7.04 15.68
N LEU A 39 -7.25 7.83 16.73
CA LEU A 39 -7.04 9.27 16.62
C LEU A 39 -5.81 9.63 15.77
N PHE A 40 -4.75 8.82 15.80
CA PHE A 40 -3.59 9.00 14.92
C PHE A 40 -3.78 8.37 13.54
N SER A 41 -4.44 7.21 13.45
CA SER A 41 -4.61 6.51 12.16
C SER A 41 -5.63 7.18 11.26
N PHE A 42 -6.70 7.76 11.82
CA PHE A 42 -7.78 8.34 11.03
C PHE A 42 -7.31 9.53 10.19
N PRO A 43 -6.61 10.56 10.73
CA PRO A 43 -6.06 11.64 9.91
C PRO A 43 -5.05 11.15 8.88
N ALA A 44 -4.19 10.18 9.25
CA ALA A 44 -3.20 9.62 8.33
C ALA A 44 -3.86 8.92 7.13
N ILE A 45 -4.95 8.19 7.37
CA ILE A 45 -5.73 7.54 6.30
C ILE A 45 -6.40 8.58 5.41
N VAL A 46 -7.04 9.60 6.00
CA VAL A 46 -7.69 10.67 5.24
C VAL A 46 -6.68 11.43 4.38
N MET A 47 -5.50 11.71 4.92
CA MET A 47 -4.42 12.36 4.16
C MET A 47 -3.88 11.49 3.03
N ASN A 48 -3.70 10.18 3.24
CA ASN A 48 -3.29 9.26 2.18
C ASN A 48 -4.31 9.22 1.05
N ILE A 49 -5.60 9.06 1.37
CA ILE A 49 -6.67 9.09 0.35
C ILE A 49 -6.68 10.44 -0.38
N GLY A 50 -6.54 11.54 0.36
CA GLY A 50 -6.45 12.87 -0.23
C GLY A 50 -5.26 13.03 -1.17
N ALA A 51 -4.09 12.51 -0.81
CA ALA A 51 -2.90 12.53 -1.65
C ALA A 51 -3.08 11.72 -2.95
N ASP A 52 -3.70 10.55 -2.87
CA ASP A 52 -3.97 9.71 -4.06
C ASP A 52 -4.96 10.40 -5.02
N ILE A 53 -6.05 11.00 -4.50
CA ILE A 53 -7.03 11.72 -5.32
C ILE A 53 -6.43 13.02 -5.89
N ALA A 54 -5.56 13.70 -5.15
CA ALA A 54 -4.81 14.85 -5.67
C ALA A 54 -3.88 14.45 -6.81
N GLY A 55 -3.19 13.31 -6.69
CA GLY A 55 -2.35 12.75 -7.75
C GLY A 55 -3.15 12.41 -9.01
N MET A 56 -4.31 11.76 -8.88
CA MET A 56 -5.21 11.49 -10.00
C MET A 56 -5.72 12.77 -10.67
N GLY A 57 -6.06 13.80 -9.88
CA GLY A 57 -6.47 15.11 -10.38
C GLY A 57 -5.38 15.81 -11.18
N ALA A 58 -4.13 15.75 -10.73
CA ALA A 58 -2.97 16.31 -11.44
C ALA A 58 -2.73 15.61 -12.79
N VAL A 59 -2.84 14.27 -12.84
CA VAL A 59 -2.73 13.52 -14.10
C VAL A 59 -3.91 13.82 -15.03
N GLY A 60 -5.11 13.99 -14.49
CA GLY A 60 -6.28 14.41 -15.27
C GLY A 60 -6.09 15.79 -15.92
N ASN A 61 -5.50 16.73 -15.20
CA ASN A 61 -5.14 18.05 -15.73
C ASN A 61 -4.07 17.96 -16.83
N LEU A 62 -3.09 17.06 -16.71
CA LEU A 62 -2.09 16.82 -17.76
C LEU A 62 -2.72 16.25 -19.05
N LEU A 63 -3.80 15.45 -18.95
CA LEU A 63 -4.51 14.89 -20.11
C LEU A 63 -5.49 15.89 -20.74
N PHE A 64 -6.11 16.75 -19.94
CA PHE A 64 -7.06 17.77 -20.38
C PHE A 64 -6.68 19.13 -19.77
N PRO A 65 -5.79 19.91 -20.42
CA PRO A 65 -5.24 21.16 -19.89
C PRO A 65 -6.26 22.27 -19.61
N SER A 66 -7.50 22.10 -20.06
CA SER A 66 -8.56 23.11 -19.99
C SER A 66 -9.35 23.13 -18.68
N ILE A 67 -9.14 22.16 -17.77
CA ILE A 67 -9.92 22.03 -16.53
C ILE A 67 -8.98 21.90 -15.34
N ASP A 68 -9.21 22.70 -14.29
CA ASP A 68 -8.40 22.69 -13.07
C ASP A 68 -8.37 21.31 -12.39
N ALA A 69 -7.20 20.94 -11.85
CA ALA A 69 -6.96 19.68 -11.17
C ALA A 69 -7.97 19.40 -10.03
N ASN A 70 -8.47 20.44 -9.36
CA ASN A 70 -9.47 20.34 -8.30
C ASN A 70 -10.81 19.80 -8.81
N TYR A 71 -11.27 20.26 -9.99
CA TYR A 71 -12.52 19.77 -10.57
C TYR A 71 -12.41 18.31 -10.98
N PHE A 72 -11.30 17.91 -11.59
CA PHE A 72 -11.04 16.50 -11.91
C PHE A 72 -10.97 15.63 -10.65
N SER A 73 -10.30 16.10 -9.59
CA SER A 73 -10.19 15.39 -8.31
C SER A 73 -11.58 15.12 -7.70
N VAL A 74 -12.48 16.11 -7.74
CA VAL A 74 -13.87 15.95 -7.29
C VAL A 74 -14.65 14.96 -8.17
N VAL A 75 -14.50 15.04 -9.50
CA VAL A 75 -15.14 14.11 -10.43
C VAL A 75 -14.69 12.67 -10.19
N PHE A 76 -13.38 12.42 -10.04
CA PHE A 76 -12.85 11.10 -9.70
C PHE A 76 -13.40 10.61 -8.37
N THR A 77 -13.51 11.48 -7.36
CA THR A 77 -14.10 11.14 -6.06
C THR A 77 -15.55 10.66 -6.21
N ILE A 78 -16.37 11.37 -6.98
CA ILE A 78 -17.77 11.01 -7.24
C ILE A 78 -17.87 9.67 -8.00
N ILE A 79 -17.02 9.47 -9.01
CA ILE A 79 -16.97 8.22 -9.78
C ILE A 79 -16.60 7.06 -8.87
N PHE A 80 -15.56 7.19 -8.03
CA PHE A 80 -15.15 6.15 -7.09
C PHE A 80 -16.24 5.86 -6.06
N LEU A 81 -16.91 6.88 -5.53
CA LEU A 81 -18.02 6.70 -4.60
C LEU A 81 -19.17 5.91 -5.26
N GLY A 82 -19.52 6.25 -6.50
CA GLY A 82 -20.50 5.50 -7.29
C GLY A 82 -20.07 4.05 -7.55
N LEU A 83 -18.80 3.84 -7.91
CA LEU A 83 -18.22 2.51 -8.12
C LEU A 83 -18.30 1.65 -6.86
N ILE A 84 -17.94 2.20 -5.70
CA ILE A 84 -17.93 1.48 -4.42
C ILE A 84 -19.35 1.05 -4.01
N ILE A 85 -20.36 1.88 -4.29
CA ILE A 85 -21.75 1.56 -3.97
C ILE A 85 -22.31 0.49 -4.92
N TYR A 86 -21.94 0.53 -6.20
CA TYR A 86 -22.61 -0.28 -7.24
C TYR A 86 -21.87 -1.58 -7.58
N LEU A 87 -20.54 -1.63 -7.44
CA LEU A 87 -19.76 -2.82 -7.82
C LEU A 87 -19.44 -3.72 -6.63
N PRO A 88 -19.56 -5.06 -6.81
CA PRO A 88 -19.09 -6.00 -5.81
C PRO A 88 -17.58 -5.92 -5.67
N TYR A 89 -17.09 -5.96 -4.42
CA TYR A 89 -15.67 -5.89 -4.05
C TYR A 89 -14.75 -6.75 -4.94
N GLN A 90 -15.19 -7.96 -5.29
CA GLN A 90 -14.44 -8.90 -6.14
C GLN A 90 -14.10 -8.32 -7.52
N LYS A 91 -15.01 -7.55 -8.12
CA LYS A 91 -14.78 -6.91 -9.43
C LYS A 91 -13.77 -5.77 -9.30
N ILE A 92 -13.87 -4.96 -8.24
CA ILE A 92 -12.94 -3.86 -7.95
C ILE A 92 -11.53 -4.42 -7.72
N ALA A 93 -11.40 -5.46 -6.89
CA ALA A 93 -10.12 -6.11 -6.60
C ALA A 93 -9.46 -6.69 -7.87
N SER A 94 -10.25 -7.30 -8.77
CA SER A 94 -9.73 -7.81 -10.03
C SER A 94 -9.24 -6.68 -10.95
N VAL A 95 -9.97 -5.57 -11.06
CA VAL A 95 -9.55 -4.42 -11.88
C VAL A 95 -8.27 -3.80 -11.33
N LEU A 96 -8.17 -3.60 -10.01
CA LEU A 96 -6.97 -3.11 -9.34
C LEU A 96 -5.75 -4.01 -9.61
N LYS A 97 -5.94 -5.34 -9.60
CA LYS A 97 -4.88 -6.29 -9.94
C LYS A 97 -4.34 -6.09 -11.36
N TYR A 98 -5.22 -5.87 -12.35
CA TYR A 98 -4.78 -5.55 -13.71
C TYR A 98 -4.12 -4.18 -13.81
N LEU A 99 -4.60 -3.20 -13.05
CA LEU A 99 -4.01 -1.87 -12.99
C LEU A 99 -2.57 -1.91 -12.44
N CYS A 100 -2.30 -2.78 -11.45
CA CYS A 100 -0.94 -3.01 -10.95
C CYS A 100 0.02 -3.53 -12.04
N ILE A 101 -0.46 -4.26 -13.05
CA ILE A 101 0.39 -4.72 -14.17
C ILE A 101 0.91 -3.53 -14.97
N VAL A 102 0.16 -2.42 -15.04
CA VAL A 102 0.63 -1.18 -15.69
C VAL A 102 1.85 -0.60 -14.97
N MET A 103 2.00 -0.82 -13.65
CA MET A 103 3.21 -0.37 -12.95
C MET A 103 4.47 -1.10 -13.43
N LEU A 104 4.34 -2.27 -14.09
CA LEU A 104 5.49 -2.93 -14.72
C LEU A 104 6.06 -2.12 -15.89
N VAL A 105 5.34 -1.14 -16.45
CA VAL A 105 5.88 -0.24 -17.47
C VAL A 105 7.08 0.53 -16.94
N TYR A 106 7.10 0.89 -15.65
CA TYR A 106 8.25 1.56 -15.00
C TYR A 106 9.53 0.71 -15.02
N PHE A 107 9.46 -0.59 -15.31
CA PHE A 107 10.64 -1.42 -15.50
C PHE A 107 11.39 -1.08 -16.79
N ILE A 108 10.64 -0.66 -17.81
CA ILE A 108 11.17 -0.43 -19.17
C ILE A 108 11.66 1.02 -19.30
N VAL A 109 11.07 1.96 -18.57
CA VAL A 109 11.39 3.40 -18.64
C VAL A 109 12.89 3.68 -18.45
N PRO A 110 13.60 3.07 -17.48
CA PRO A 110 15.04 3.29 -17.32
C PRO A 110 15.88 2.87 -18.51
N PHE A 111 15.46 1.85 -19.26
CA PHE A 111 16.17 1.34 -20.43
C PHE A 111 15.94 2.21 -21.69
N LEU A 112 14.93 3.07 -21.68
CA LEU A 112 14.59 3.98 -22.78
C LEU A 112 15.46 5.25 -22.77
N TYR A 113 16.13 5.57 -21.66
CA TYR A 113 17.02 6.71 -21.53
C TYR A 113 18.48 6.27 -21.34
N LYS A 114 19.44 7.10 -21.81
CA LYS A 114 20.87 6.89 -21.50
C LYS A 114 21.09 7.15 -20.02
N GLN A 115 21.03 6.10 -19.23
CA GLN A 115 21.36 6.16 -17.81
C GLN A 115 22.83 5.82 -17.58
N ASP A 116 23.45 6.58 -16.68
CA ASP A 116 24.80 6.29 -16.24
C ASP A 116 24.75 5.17 -15.19
N PHE A 117 24.76 3.92 -15.67
CA PHE A 117 24.67 2.73 -14.82
C PHE A 117 25.72 2.71 -13.70
N ALA A 118 26.87 3.36 -13.92
CA ALA A 118 27.94 3.50 -12.92
C ALA A 118 27.52 4.40 -11.74
N GLU A 119 26.78 5.48 -12.00
CA GLU A 119 26.28 6.38 -10.97
C GLU A 119 25.11 5.75 -10.20
N ILE A 120 24.22 5.04 -10.91
CA ILE A 120 23.13 4.25 -10.30
C ILE A 120 23.69 3.17 -9.38
N LEU A 121 24.65 2.37 -9.84
CA LEU A 121 25.28 1.33 -9.01
C LEU A 121 26.00 1.93 -7.80
N LYS A 122 26.68 3.06 -7.97
CA LYS A 122 27.30 3.77 -6.83
C LYS A 122 26.25 4.30 -5.86
N ALA A 123 25.18 4.93 -6.32
CA ALA A 123 24.13 5.48 -5.46
C ALA A 123 23.30 4.39 -4.76
N THR A 124 23.11 3.24 -5.40
CA THR A 124 22.39 2.08 -4.82
C THR A 124 23.18 1.40 -3.71
N PHE A 125 24.51 1.35 -3.82
CA PHE A 125 25.37 0.70 -2.81
C PHE A 125 26.02 1.65 -1.82
N ILE A 126 26.17 2.94 -2.15
CA ILE A 126 26.81 3.96 -1.31
C ILE A 126 25.75 5.02 -0.95
N PRO A 127 25.07 4.88 0.22
CA PRO A 127 24.11 5.87 0.66
C PRO A 127 24.84 7.18 0.99
N THR A 128 24.60 8.23 0.19
CA THR A 128 25.04 9.59 0.53
C THR A 128 24.01 10.23 1.44
N ILE A 129 24.23 10.10 2.75
CA ILE A 129 23.35 10.71 3.75
C ILE A 129 23.63 12.22 3.75
N LYS A 130 22.71 12.99 3.16
CA LYS A 130 22.69 14.44 3.26
C LYS A 130 21.62 14.83 4.27
N PHE A 131 21.99 15.49 5.37
CA PHE A 131 21.04 16.04 6.34
C PHE A 131 20.41 17.34 5.82
N ASP A 132 19.71 17.23 4.69
CA ASP A 132 18.89 18.31 4.14
C ASP A 132 17.42 18.10 4.55
N LYS A 133 16.70 19.21 4.76
CA LYS A 133 15.25 19.21 5.01
C LYS A 133 14.52 18.46 3.88
N ASN A 134 14.97 18.61 2.64
CA ASN A 134 14.38 17.90 1.49
C ASN A 134 14.63 16.39 1.56
N PHE A 135 15.84 15.96 1.96
CA PHE A 135 16.18 14.54 2.09
C PHE A 135 15.38 13.87 3.21
N ILE A 136 15.25 14.53 4.36
CA ILE A 136 14.42 14.02 5.48
C ILE A 136 12.95 13.96 5.08
N ALA A 137 12.43 14.97 4.38
CA ALA A 137 11.04 14.98 3.91
C ALA A 137 10.74 13.84 2.94
N ILE A 138 11.64 13.55 2.00
CA ILE A 138 11.50 12.43 1.06
C ILE A 138 11.54 11.09 1.80
N ILE A 139 12.48 10.91 2.75
CA ILE A 139 12.55 9.68 3.56
C ILE A 139 11.27 9.48 4.36
N VAL A 140 10.75 10.52 5.02
CA VAL A 140 9.51 10.44 5.79
C VAL A 140 8.32 10.14 4.87
N GLY A 141 8.27 10.74 3.68
CA GLY A 141 7.24 10.47 2.69
C GLY A 141 7.26 9.02 2.22
N ILE A 142 8.44 8.53 1.82
CA ILE A 142 8.68 7.13 1.41
C ILE A 142 8.27 6.16 2.51
N LEU A 143 8.75 6.36 3.74
CA LEU A 143 8.45 5.45 4.84
C LEU A 143 6.97 5.54 5.26
N GLY A 144 6.38 6.73 5.21
CA GLY A 144 4.98 6.98 5.55
C GLY A 144 4.00 6.27 4.62
N THR A 145 4.24 6.34 3.31
CA THR A 145 3.40 5.64 2.31
C THR A 145 3.64 4.13 2.34
N THR A 146 4.86 3.68 2.65
CA THR A 146 5.22 2.26 2.71
C THR A 146 4.66 1.57 3.96
N ILE A 147 4.71 2.21 5.12
CA ILE A 147 4.34 1.62 6.43
C ILE A 147 3.12 2.34 6.99
N SER A 148 2.10 2.51 6.14
CA SER A 148 0.88 3.18 6.53
C SER A 148 0.07 2.36 7.54
N PRO A 149 -0.40 2.96 8.66
CA PRO A 149 -1.09 2.22 9.73
C PRO A 149 -2.30 1.40 9.27
N TYR A 150 -3.00 1.85 8.23
CA TYR A 150 -4.17 1.16 7.69
C TYR A 150 -3.83 -0.21 7.11
N LEU A 151 -2.63 -0.40 6.56
CA LEU A 151 -2.21 -1.66 5.98
C LEU A 151 -2.21 -2.78 7.02
N PHE A 152 -1.94 -2.46 8.29
CA PHE A 152 -1.97 -3.44 9.36
C PHE A 152 -3.39 -3.92 9.66
N PHE A 153 -4.33 -2.99 9.74
CA PHE A 153 -5.74 -3.30 9.93
C PHE A 153 -6.31 -4.03 8.72
N TRP A 154 -5.97 -3.56 7.53
CA TRP A 154 -6.39 -4.13 6.25
C TRP A 154 -5.89 -5.56 6.08
N GLN A 155 -4.57 -5.79 6.18
CA GLN A 155 -3.98 -7.11 6.01
C GLN A 155 -4.62 -8.13 6.95
N ALA A 156 -4.74 -7.79 8.24
CA ALA A 156 -5.36 -8.69 9.21
C ALA A 156 -6.85 -8.96 8.89
N SER A 157 -7.57 -8.00 8.31
CA SER A 157 -8.99 -8.14 7.99
C SER A 157 -9.21 -8.97 6.71
N VAL A 158 -8.37 -8.78 5.69
CA VAL A 158 -8.39 -9.55 4.43
C VAL A 158 -8.11 -11.03 4.69
N GLU A 159 -7.10 -11.34 5.52
CA GLU A 159 -6.80 -12.72 5.88
C GLU A 159 -7.99 -13.41 6.55
N VAL A 160 -8.68 -12.70 7.46
CA VAL A 160 -9.89 -13.21 8.12
C VAL A 160 -11.04 -13.42 7.12
N GLU A 161 -11.20 -12.52 6.16
CA GLU A 161 -12.22 -12.63 5.12
C GLU A 161 -11.94 -13.80 4.16
N GLU A 162 -10.69 -14.00 3.76
CA GLU A 162 -10.28 -15.10 2.91
C GLU A 162 -10.49 -16.45 3.60
N MET A 163 -10.20 -16.54 4.91
CA MET A 163 -10.50 -17.72 5.71
C MET A 163 -12.01 -18.00 5.80
N LYS A 164 -12.84 -16.97 5.96
CA LYS A 164 -14.31 -17.13 5.99
C LYS A 164 -14.86 -17.64 4.66
N ASN A 165 -14.35 -17.13 3.54
CA ASN A 165 -14.74 -17.59 2.20
C ASN A 165 -14.30 -19.04 1.92
N LYS A 166 -13.20 -19.50 2.52
CA LYS A 166 -12.72 -20.88 2.35
C LYS A 166 -13.57 -21.96 3.06
N ARG A 167 -14.63 -21.59 3.82
CA ARG A 167 -15.74 -22.41 4.38
C ARG A 167 -15.41 -23.76 5.07
N LYS A 168 -14.15 -24.18 5.16
CA LYS A 168 -13.72 -25.37 5.87
C LYS A 168 -12.90 -24.94 7.07
N HIS A 169 -13.20 -25.53 8.22
CA HIS A 169 -12.34 -25.52 9.40
C HIS A 169 -10.96 -26.09 9.04
N LEU A 170 -10.13 -25.27 8.39
CA LEU A 170 -8.72 -25.56 8.23
C LEU A 170 -8.10 -25.19 9.56
N ILE A 171 -7.81 -26.22 10.35
CA ILE A 171 -6.83 -26.14 11.43
C ILE A 171 -5.65 -25.36 10.85
N VAL A 172 -5.27 -24.26 11.49
CA VAL A 172 -4.14 -23.44 11.08
C VAL A 172 -2.92 -24.34 10.98
N ASN A 173 -2.58 -24.72 9.75
CA ASN A 173 -1.52 -25.68 9.48
C ASN A 173 -0.26 -24.91 9.08
N LYS A 174 0.91 -25.47 9.37
CA LYS A 174 2.21 -24.86 9.06
C LYS A 174 2.35 -24.52 7.57
N LYS A 175 1.67 -25.27 6.71
CA LYS A 175 1.59 -25.03 5.26
C LYS A 175 0.85 -23.73 4.91
N ILE A 176 -0.30 -23.46 5.54
CA ILE A 176 -1.08 -22.23 5.28
C ILE A 176 -0.29 -21.00 5.73
N ILE A 177 0.39 -21.08 6.88
CA ILE A 177 1.27 -20.01 7.35
C ILE A 177 2.45 -19.80 6.39
N HIS A 178 2.99 -20.87 5.81
CA HIS A 178 4.08 -20.77 4.84
C HIS A 178 3.63 -20.15 3.52
N ASP A 179 2.50 -20.60 2.98
CA ASP A 179 1.91 -20.07 1.75
C ASP A 179 1.61 -18.56 1.91
N MET A 180 0.98 -18.17 3.03
CA MET A 180 0.73 -16.77 3.38
C MET A 180 2.03 -15.95 3.51
N ASN A 181 3.07 -16.50 4.15
CA ASN A 181 4.36 -15.79 4.26
C ASN A 181 5.00 -15.61 2.88
N GLN A 182 4.91 -16.61 1.99
CA GLN A 182 5.42 -16.53 0.62
C GLN A 182 4.66 -15.51 -0.22
N ASP A 183 3.32 -15.48 -0.12
CA ASP A 183 2.48 -14.52 -0.82
C ASP A 183 2.80 -13.08 -0.39
N VAL A 184 2.93 -12.86 0.93
CA VAL A 184 3.35 -11.56 1.48
C VAL A 184 4.78 -11.22 1.04
N ASP A 185 5.74 -12.12 1.19
CA ASP A 185 7.14 -11.85 0.80
C ASP A 185 7.27 -11.54 -0.69
N PHE A 186 6.56 -12.29 -1.54
CA PHE A 186 6.56 -12.06 -2.99
C PHE A 186 5.95 -10.70 -3.32
N GLY A 187 4.75 -10.40 -2.81
CA GLY A 187 4.09 -9.12 -3.06
C GLY A 187 4.93 -7.92 -2.61
N MET A 188 5.59 -8.06 -1.46
CA MET A 188 6.41 -7.00 -0.87
C MET A 188 7.74 -6.82 -1.57
N THR A 189 8.34 -7.91 -2.06
CA THR A 189 9.54 -7.85 -2.90
C THR A 189 9.22 -7.17 -4.23
N VAL A 190 8.11 -7.54 -4.88
CA VAL A 190 7.66 -6.90 -6.13
C VAL A 190 7.38 -5.41 -5.90
N SER A 191 6.70 -5.04 -4.81
CA SER A 191 6.44 -3.64 -4.47
C SER A 191 7.73 -2.85 -4.24
N GLY A 192 8.69 -3.41 -3.50
CA GLY A 192 9.99 -2.76 -3.27
C GLY A 192 10.79 -2.61 -4.57
N PHE A 193 10.69 -3.59 -5.46
CA PHE A 193 11.34 -3.52 -6.78
C PHE A 193 10.70 -2.45 -7.67
N VAL A 194 9.36 -2.41 -7.77
CA VAL A 194 8.64 -1.35 -8.49
C VAL A 194 9.02 0.03 -7.94
N MET A 195 9.06 0.17 -6.62
CA MET A 195 9.46 1.42 -5.96
C MET A 195 10.87 1.86 -6.34
N TYR A 196 11.84 0.94 -6.39
CA TYR A 196 13.20 1.23 -6.83
C TYR A 196 13.23 1.77 -8.27
N PHE A 197 12.46 1.18 -9.18
CA PHE A 197 12.37 1.64 -10.57
C PHE A 197 11.69 3.00 -10.71
N ILE A 198 10.69 3.30 -9.87
CA ILE A 198 10.07 4.64 -9.82
C ILE A 198 11.07 5.69 -9.35
N ILE A 199 11.80 5.42 -8.26
CA ILE A 199 12.84 6.33 -7.74
C ILE A 199 13.93 6.55 -8.78
N LEU A 200 14.33 5.50 -9.49
CA LEU A 200 15.37 5.57 -10.51
C LEU A 200 14.93 6.30 -11.79
N THR A 201 13.62 6.43 -12.00
CA THR A 201 13.04 7.19 -13.12
C THR A 201 12.84 8.68 -12.79
N THR A 202 12.76 9.03 -11.49
CA THR A 202 12.44 10.38 -11.00
C THR A 202 13.69 11.13 -10.57
#